data_AF-X8JGC0-F1
#
_entry.id   AF-X8JGC0-F1
#
_cell.length_a   1.000
_cell.length_b   1.000
_cell.length_c   1.000
_cell.angle_alpha   90.00
_cell.angle_beta   90.00
_cell.angle_gamma   90.00
#
_symmetry.space_group_name_H-M   'P 1'
#
loop_
_entity.id
_entity.type
_entity.pdbx_description
1 polymer ?
#
loop_
_entity_poly.entity_id
_entity_poly.type
_entity_poly.pdbx_seq_one_letter_code
_entity_poly.pdbx_strand_id
1 'polypeptide(L)'
;MTIEQLHAELIYAESLLEKAILGFISSGDWMSFLREALNIRSVVATYRTLNSYLEEFDEQIASKKSKYEVKEIDADFRSGVYLGMGMCLLVFSLIPSRVVIFADLLGYKGDRIEALKLLRKAGGWGGADGGADRDKRTPSIPKEEGGVRRPLCDLVLIVFHLVMSGFTREGVDVYEAENIVEWNLQHYPQSIFFLFGKGRLHVTRSRPDLAITVYEDARSKINGQKGYEQLGSVMLWETALCHLSLGRWKESAECWKQMKDTAKWSKAVYAYGRAACLLQAGNLSPDEQKEVDSLMSEVPTLRQRIAGKSIPLEKYVARRAERYIAEKTLVAPAIELAYMLQATYKTTEKALKKLVDILKALRNSSLTKQDDIQMVNLLLAVHLRLLEYPRSEDVTSPSEKRRQALVDGATNTETQILQLLQRAKESGGKLQQEHWVAYYAHYELGRYYEERGEYIEARKNFAIVSSGSSLEGPHNARRGKYSLQNAIQLRASASIATLPIPRSRSNSSSLVPGAFKSV
;
A
#
# COMPACT_ATOMS: atom_id res chain seq x y z
N MET A 1 0.07 7.32 -40.44
CA MET A 1 0.20 5.99 -39.80
C MET A 1 -1.10 5.26 -40.06
N THR A 2 -1.05 4.02 -40.55
CA THR A 2 -2.23 3.15 -40.62
C THR A 2 -2.59 2.64 -39.22
N ILE A 3 -3.77 2.04 -39.06
CA ILE A 3 -4.19 1.48 -37.77
C ILE A 3 -3.26 0.32 -37.34
N GLU A 4 -2.79 -0.49 -38.28
CA GLU A 4 -1.83 -1.57 -38.02
C GLU A 4 -0.49 -1.04 -37.51
N GLN A 5 -0.01 0.08 -38.05
CA GLN A 5 1.21 0.73 -37.58
C GLN A 5 1.05 1.26 -36.15
N LEU A 6 -0.11 1.83 -35.82
CA LEU A 6 -0.43 2.28 -34.46
C LEU A 6 -0.42 1.10 -33.47
N HIS A 7 -1.09 -0.01 -33.79
CA HIS A 7 -1.06 -1.21 -32.96
C HIS A 7 0.34 -1.82 -32.83
N ALA A 8 1.15 -1.78 -33.89
CA ALA A 8 2.53 -2.25 -33.84
C ALA A 8 3.39 -1.45 -32.85
N GLU A 9 3.27 -0.12 -32.85
CA GLU A 9 3.96 0.75 -31.88
C GLU A 9 3.50 0.51 -30.44
N LEU A 10 2.19 0.31 -30.24
CA LEU A 10 1.62 -0.02 -28.93
C LEU A 10 2.16 -1.36 -28.40
N ILE A 11 2.09 -2.42 -29.21
CA ILE A 11 2.57 -3.76 -28.83
C ILE A 11 4.09 -3.75 -28.60
N TYR A 12 4.83 -2.96 -29.38
CA TYR A 12 6.26 -2.75 -29.18
C TYR A 12 6.54 -2.14 -27.80
N ALA A 13 5.82 -1.10 -27.41
CA ALA A 13 5.96 -0.46 -26.10
C ALA A 13 5.64 -1.43 -24.94
N GLU A 14 4.58 -2.24 -25.08
CA GLU A 14 4.21 -3.28 -24.11
C GLU A 14 5.29 -4.35 -23.96
N SER A 15 5.73 -4.91 -25.09
CA SER A 15 6.77 -5.94 -25.12
C SER A 15 8.09 -5.44 -24.55
N LEU A 16 8.45 -4.19 -24.85
CA LEU A 16 9.66 -3.57 -24.32
C LEU A 16 9.57 -3.35 -22.81
N LEU A 17 8.39 -2.99 -22.29
CA LEU A 17 8.15 -2.84 -20.85
C LEU A 17 8.29 -4.17 -20.12
N GLU A 18 7.63 -5.22 -20.61
CA GLU A 18 7.72 -6.56 -20.02
C GLU A 18 9.15 -7.09 -20.02
N LYS A 19 9.86 -6.93 -21.15
CA LYS A 19 11.28 -7.25 -21.25
C LYS A 19 12.10 -6.47 -20.23
N ALA A 20 11.87 -5.16 -20.08
CA ALA A 20 12.62 -4.34 -19.14
C ALA A 20 12.39 -4.79 -17.69
N ILE A 21 11.15 -5.09 -17.32
CA ILE A 21 10.80 -5.61 -15.99
C ILE A 21 11.49 -6.94 -15.72
N LEU A 22 11.43 -7.88 -16.67
CA LEU A 22 12.13 -9.17 -16.56
C LEU A 22 13.64 -8.99 -16.47
N GLY A 23 14.19 -8.04 -17.24
CA GLY A 23 15.59 -7.64 -17.20
C GLY A 23 15.99 -7.13 -15.81
N PHE A 24 15.19 -6.25 -15.19
CA PHE A 24 15.44 -5.77 -13.83
C PHE A 24 15.44 -6.91 -12.81
N ILE A 25 14.45 -7.80 -12.87
CA ILE A 25 14.33 -8.94 -11.93
C ILE A 25 15.51 -9.91 -12.09
N SER A 26 15.96 -10.13 -13.32
CA SER A 26 17.02 -11.08 -13.65
C SER A 26 18.43 -10.48 -13.54
N SER A 27 18.56 -9.16 -13.57
CA SER A 27 19.85 -8.46 -13.58
C SER A 27 20.59 -8.62 -12.23
N GLY A 28 21.88 -8.98 -12.31
CA GLY A 28 22.78 -9.04 -11.15
C GLY A 28 23.77 -7.87 -11.07
N ASP A 29 23.87 -7.06 -12.13
CA ASP A 29 24.89 -6.03 -12.30
C ASP A 29 24.32 -4.65 -12.66
N TRP A 30 25.12 -3.61 -12.42
CA TRP A 30 24.74 -2.20 -12.59
C TRP A 30 24.53 -1.78 -14.06
N MET A 31 25.27 -2.36 -15.00
CA MET A 31 25.16 -2.01 -16.43
C MET A 31 23.86 -2.51 -17.03
N SER A 32 23.44 -3.73 -16.65
CA SER A 32 22.13 -4.28 -17.00
C SER A 32 21.00 -3.41 -16.45
N PHE A 33 21.11 -2.96 -15.19
CA PHE A 33 20.13 -2.04 -14.59
C PHE A 33 20.00 -0.71 -15.36
N LEU A 34 21.12 -0.11 -15.78
CA LEU A 34 21.10 1.13 -16.55
C LEU A 34 20.45 0.95 -17.93
N ARG A 35 20.74 -0.17 -18.60
CA ARG A 35 20.13 -0.51 -19.89
C ARG A 35 18.61 -0.62 -19.78
N GLU A 36 18.12 -1.34 -18.77
CA GLU A 36 16.67 -1.47 -18.59
C GLU A 36 16.01 -0.15 -18.19
N ALA A 37 16.70 0.75 -17.48
CA ALA A 37 16.21 2.09 -17.21
C ALA A 37 16.07 2.95 -18.48
N LEU A 38 16.96 2.77 -19.47
CA LEU A 38 16.84 3.40 -20.78
C LEU A 38 15.67 2.80 -21.59
N ASN A 39 15.45 1.49 -21.50
CA ASN A 39 14.28 0.85 -22.14
C ASN A 39 12.97 1.41 -21.57
N ILE A 40 12.86 1.59 -20.24
CA ILE A 40 11.70 2.26 -19.62
C ILE A 40 11.53 3.68 -20.18
N ARG A 41 12.63 4.40 -20.45
CA ARG A 41 12.57 5.76 -21.02
C ARG A 41 11.92 5.74 -22.39
N SER A 42 12.34 4.79 -23.23
CA SER A 42 11.75 4.59 -24.55
C SER A 42 10.27 4.23 -24.45
N VAL A 43 9.89 3.32 -23.55
CA VAL A 43 8.47 2.96 -23.30
C VAL A 43 7.64 4.19 -22.97
N VAL A 44 8.09 5.02 -22.02
CA VAL A 44 7.36 6.23 -21.61
C VAL A 44 7.26 7.24 -22.75
N ALA A 45 8.34 7.38 -23.54
CA ALA A 45 8.34 8.27 -24.70
C ALA A 45 7.32 7.81 -25.77
N THR A 46 7.30 6.51 -26.08
CA THR A 46 6.32 5.94 -27.03
C THR A 46 4.89 6.15 -26.54
N TYR A 47 4.58 5.83 -25.28
CA TYR A 47 3.22 6.05 -24.74
C TYR A 47 2.79 7.51 -24.75
N ARG A 48 3.71 8.45 -24.49
CA ARG A 48 3.42 9.88 -24.63
C ARG A 48 3.06 10.25 -26.06
N THR A 49 3.85 9.81 -27.03
CA THR A 49 3.58 10.05 -28.45
C THR A 49 2.23 9.46 -28.87
N LEU A 50 1.93 8.23 -28.47
CA LEU A 50 0.65 7.59 -28.78
C LEU A 50 -0.54 8.31 -28.09
N ASN A 51 -0.38 8.77 -26.85
CA ASN A 51 -1.42 9.53 -26.15
C ASN A 51 -1.67 10.90 -26.80
N SER A 52 -0.61 11.64 -27.12
CA SER A 52 -0.73 12.92 -27.82
C SER A 52 -1.36 12.76 -29.20
N TYR A 53 -0.99 11.72 -29.95
CA TYR A 53 -1.64 11.39 -31.22
C TYR A 53 -3.14 11.16 -31.05
N LEU A 54 -3.53 10.41 -30.02
CA LEU A 54 -4.93 10.12 -29.73
C LEU A 54 -5.73 11.37 -29.34
N GLU A 55 -5.14 12.25 -28.53
CA GLU A 55 -5.76 13.53 -28.13
C GLU A 55 -5.95 14.46 -29.33
N GLU A 56 -4.91 14.63 -30.17
CA GLU A 56 -4.99 15.44 -31.39
C GLU A 56 -6.02 14.87 -32.38
N PHE A 57 -6.12 13.54 -32.48
CA PHE A 57 -7.13 12.87 -33.30
C PHE A 57 -8.55 13.17 -32.83
N ASP A 58 -8.81 13.04 -31.52
CA ASP A 58 -10.12 13.30 -30.92
C ASP A 58 -10.54 14.78 -31.08
N GLU A 59 -9.60 15.72 -30.90
CA GLU A 59 -9.84 17.15 -31.13
C GLU A 59 -10.16 17.47 -32.61
N GLN A 60 -9.48 16.82 -33.56
CA GLN A 60 -9.72 17.02 -34.99
C GLN A 60 -11.05 16.43 -35.46
N ILE A 61 -11.45 15.27 -34.92
CA ILE A 61 -12.79 14.72 -35.17
C ILE A 61 -13.87 15.64 -34.60
N ALA A 62 -13.71 16.09 -33.35
CA ALA A 62 -14.67 17.01 -32.71
C ALA A 62 -14.80 18.33 -33.50
N SER A 63 -13.71 18.84 -34.06
CA SER A 63 -13.68 20.06 -34.86
C SER A 63 -14.02 19.85 -36.36
N LYS A 64 -14.36 18.63 -36.79
CA LYS A 64 -14.67 18.25 -38.19
C LYS A 64 -13.54 18.59 -39.18
N LYS A 65 -12.29 18.61 -38.73
CA LYS A 65 -11.09 18.99 -39.51
C LYS A 65 -10.06 17.86 -39.55
N SER A 66 -10.50 16.60 -39.76
CA SER A 66 -9.56 15.47 -39.79
C SER A 66 -8.60 15.59 -40.98
N LYS A 67 -7.30 15.64 -40.67
CA LYS A 67 -6.20 15.55 -41.64
C LYS A 67 -5.54 14.16 -41.67
N TYR A 68 -6.02 13.23 -40.83
CA TYR A 68 -5.42 11.91 -40.72
C TYR A 68 -5.96 10.96 -41.79
N GLU A 69 -5.10 10.06 -42.24
CA GLU A 69 -5.43 8.97 -43.16
C GLU A 69 -6.36 7.93 -42.51
N VAL A 70 -6.22 7.74 -41.20
CA VAL A 70 -7.10 6.90 -40.37
C VAL A 70 -8.40 7.65 -40.11
N LYS A 71 -9.53 7.00 -40.38
CA LYS A 71 -10.88 7.57 -40.18
C LYS A 71 -11.44 7.31 -38.79
N GLU A 72 -11.01 6.23 -38.16
CA GLU A 72 -11.47 5.79 -36.84
C GLU A 72 -10.34 5.05 -36.13
N ILE A 73 -10.21 5.28 -34.82
CA ILE A 73 -9.28 4.56 -33.96
C ILE A 73 -10.12 3.67 -33.04
N ASP A 74 -9.89 2.36 -33.14
CA ASP A 74 -10.63 1.35 -32.40
C ASP A 74 -10.38 1.37 -30.88
N ALA A 75 -11.27 0.70 -30.14
CA ALA A 75 -11.20 0.64 -28.69
C ALA A 75 -10.00 -0.16 -28.15
N ASP A 76 -9.45 -1.12 -28.91
CA ASP A 76 -8.31 -1.92 -28.49
C ASP A 76 -7.04 -1.08 -28.43
N PHE A 77 -6.83 -0.22 -29.42
CA PHE A 77 -5.74 0.76 -29.40
C PHE A 77 -5.93 1.78 -28.29
N ARG A 78 -7.13 2.39 -28.19
CA ARG A 78 -7.45 3.40 -27.16
C ARG A 78 -7.21 2.87 -25.75
N SER A 79 -7.78 1.71 -25.43
CA SER A 79 -7.62 1.10 -24.10
C SER A 79 -6.16 0.77 -23.77
N GLY A 80 -5.33 0.43 -24.77
CA GLY A 80 -3.90 0.21 -24.56
C GLY A 80 -3.09 1.47 -24.31
N VAL A 81 -3.38 2.54 -25.05
CA VAL A 81 -2.75 3.85 -24.80
C VAL A 81 -3.13 4.37 -23.42
N TYR A 82 -4.41 4.28 -23.03
CA TYR A 82 -4.89 4.68 -21.71
C TYR A 82 -4.24 3.86 -20.58
N LEU A 83 -4.16 2.53 -20.74
CA LEU A 83 -3.50 1.65 -19.76
C LEU A 83 -2.03 2.03 -19.59
N GLY A 84 -1.28 2.10 -20.69
CA GLY A 84 0.16 2.32 -20.66
C GLY A 84 0.53 3.70 -20.13
N MET A 85 -0.05 4.76 -20.70
CA MET A 85 0.22 6.12 -20.26
C MET A 85 -0.30 6.38 -18.84
N GLY A 86 -1.50 5.87 -18.51
CA GLY A 86 -2.07 5.93 -17.17
C GLY A 86 -1.17 5.26 -16.13
N MET A 87 -0.67 4.05 -16.41
CA MET A 87 0.27 3.34 -15.54
C MET A 87 1.60 4.08 -15.39
N CYS A 88 2.16 4.62 -16.48
CA CYS A 88 3.39 5.41 -16.41
C CYS A 88 3.22 6.58 -15.44
N LEU A 89 2.21 7.43 -15.66
CA LEU A 89 1.93 8.59 -14.81
C LEU A 89 1.68 8.18 -13.35
N LEU A 90 0.91 7.11 -13.14
CA LEU A 90 0.56 6.62 -11.81
C LEU A 90 1.79 6.17 -11.02
N VAL A 91 2.62 5.29 -11.62
CA VAL A 91 3.83 4.75 -10.97
C VAL A 91 4.80 5.88 -10.61
N PHE A 92 5.04 6.84 -11.51
CA PHE A 92 5.91 7.97 -11.22
C PHE A 92 5.33 8.89 -10.14
N SER A 93 4.00 9.02 -10.04
CA SER A 93 3.35 9.82 -8.98
C SER A 93 3.49 9.23 -7.57
N LEU A 94 3.90 7.96 -7.47
CA LEU A 94 4.07 7.23 -6.21
C LEU A 94 5.54 7.16 -5.77
N ILE A 95 6.48 7.61 -6.60
CA ILE A 95 7.90 7.63 -6.27
C ILE A 95 8.18 8.75 -5.25
N PRO A 96 8.93 8.48 -4.17
CA PRO A 96 9.33 9.51 -3.21
C PRO A 96 10.05 10.68 -3.89
N SER A 97 9.73 11.91 -3.48
CA SER A 97 10.27 13.16 -4.04
C SER A 97 11.80 13.23 -4.13
N ARG A 98 12.53 12.51 -3.27
CA ARG A 98 14.01 12.43 -3.30
C ARG A 98 14.58 11.67 -4.50
N VAL A 99 13.79 10.77 -5.08
CA VAL A 99 14.15 9.98 -6.27
C VAL A 99 13.62 10.65 -7.53
N VAL A 100 12.61 11.53 -7.40
CA VAL A 100 12.02 12.30 -8.51
C VAL A 100 13.07 13.14 -9.24
N ILE A 101 14.10 13.66 -8.58
CA ILE A 101 15.18 14.43 -9.27
C ILE A 101 15.87 13.60 -10.37
N PHE A 102 16.12 12.32 -10.12
CA PHE A 102 16.70 11.42 -11.14
C PHE A 102 15.66 11.01 -12.18
N ALA A 103 14.39 10.95 -11.78
CA ALA A 103 13.30 10.64 -12.68
C ALA A 103 13.05 11.81 -13.67
N ASP A 104 13.02 13.04 -13.17
CA ASP A 104 12.88 14.29 -13.93
C ASP A 104 14.02 14.46 -14.94
N LEU A 105 15.26 14.13 -14.55
CA LEU A 105 16.42 14.17 -15.45
C LEU A 105 16.29 13.20 -16.64
N LEU A 106 15.56 12.09 -16.44
CA LEU A 106 15.21 11.13 -17.50
C LEU A 106 13.90 11.49 -18.22
N GLY A 107 13.28 12.62 -17.85
CA GLY A 107 12.04 13.13 -18.42
C GLY A 107 10.78 12.52 -17.81
N TYR A 108 10.84 11.88 -16.66
CA TYR A 108 9.70 11.24 -16.00
C TYR A 108 9.02 12.20 -15.02
N LYS A 109 7.83 12.69 -15.39
CA LYS A 109 6.94 13.42 -14.48
C LYS A 109 5.71 12.58 -14.23
N GLY A 110 5.41 12.30 -12.96
CA GLY A 110 4.18 11.63 -12.55
C GLY A 110 3.06 12.64 -12.33
N ASP A 111 1.85 12.29 -12.75
CA ASP A 111 0.63 13.02 -12.42
C ASP A 111 -0.46 12.01 -12.05
N ARG A 112 -0.82 11.97 -10.78
CA ARG A 112 -1.75 10.98 -10.28
C ARG A 112 -3.17 11.22 -10.78
N ILE A 113 -3.60 12.48 -10.82
CA ILE A 113 -4.98 12.80 -11.17
C ILE A 113 -5.19 12.54 -12.65
N GLU A 114 -4.22 12.92 -13.48
CA GLU A 114 -4.27 12.62 -14.91
C GLU A 114 -4.18 11.11 -15.20
N ALA A 115 -3.34 10.38 -14.45
CA ALA A 115 -3.30 8.93 -14.55
C ALA A 115 -4.67 8.28 -14.35
N LEU A 116 -5.38 8.67 -13.29
CA LEU A 116 -6.71 8.13 -12.98
C LEU A 116 -7.73 8.53 -14.05
N LYS A 117 -7.67 9.77 -14.57
CA LYS A 117 -8.52 10.21 -15.69
C LYS A 117 -8.32 9.32 -16.93
N LEU A 118 -7.07 9.07 -17.33
CA LEU A 118 -6.78 8.21 -18.48
C LEU A 118 -7.31 6.79 -18.28
N LEU A 119 -7.05 6.18 -17.13
CA LEU A 119 -7.51 4.82 -16.84
C LEU A 119 -9.04 4.71 -16.87
N ARG A 120 -9.76 5.74 -16.39
CA ARG A 120 -11.24 5.79 -16.45
C ARG A 120 -11.79 5.84 -17.87
N LYS A 121 -11.08 6.46 -18.83
CA LYS A 121 -11.55 6.63 -20.22
C LYS A 121 -11.88 5.28 -20.87
N ALA A 122 -11.12 4.21 -20.59
CA ALA A 122 -11.34 2.89 -21.19
C ALA A 122 -12.71 2.28 -20.87
N GLY A 123 -13.22 2.51 -19.65
CA GLY A 123 -14.57 2.10 -19.26
C GLY A 123 -15.60 3.23 -19.39
N GLY A 124 -15.19 4.47 -19.69
CA GLY A 124 -16.07 5.62 -19.55
C GLY A 124 -16.55 5.79 -18.11
N TRP A 125 -15.67 5.57 -17.14
CA TRP A 125 -15.93 5.86 -15.72
C TRP A 125 -15.83 7.36 -15.45
N GLY A 126 -16.43 7.82 -14.35
CA GLY A 126 -16.34 9.22 -13.93
C GLY A 126 -17.24 10.20 -14.69
N GLY A 127 -17.16 11.46 -14.27
CA GLY A 127 -17.97 12.58 -14.77
C GLY A 127 -17.44 13.18 -16.08
N ALA A 128 -18.10 14.22 -16.56
CA ALA A 128 -17.75 14.90 -17.82
C ALA A 128 -16.34 15.51 -17.82
N ASP A 129 -15.77 15.80 -16.66
CA ASP A 129 -14.41 16.34 -16.47
C ASP A 129 -13.33 15.23 -16.32
N GLY A 130 -13.74 13.95 -16.43
CA GLY A 130 -12.91 12.77 -16.20
C GLY A 130 -12.63 12.47 -14.72
N GLY A 131 -13.16 13.27 -13.81
CA GLY A 131 -13.08 13.06 -12.37
C GLY A 131 -13.96 11.90 -11.91
N ALA A 132 -13.72 11.41 -10.68
CA ALA A 132 -14.62 10.42 -10.09
C ALA A 132 -16.02 11.03 -9.93
N ASP A 133 -17.05 10.26 -10.28
CA ASP A 133 -18.45 10.64 -10.13
C ASP A 133 -19.14 9.55 -9.31
N ARG A 134 -19.59 9.92 -8.11
CA ARG A 134 -20.20 8.98 -7.15
C ARG A 134 -21.62 8.60 -7.53
N ASP A 135 -22.29 9.40 -8.35
CA ASP A 135 -23.65 9.12 -8.81
C ASP A 135 -23.61 8.19 -10.04
N LYS A 136 -22.48 8.17 -10.76
CA LYS A 136 -22.24 7.27 -11.88
C LYS A 136 -21.84 5.86 -11.42
N ARG A 137 -22.86 5.03 -11.17
CA ARG A 137 -22.69 3.61 -10.75
C ARG A 137 -22.28 2.67 -11.87
N THR A 138 -22.56 3.04 -13.12
CA THR A 138 -22.29 2.19 -14.29
C THR A 138 -21.39 2.94 -15.28
N PRO A 139 -20.53 2.21 -15.99
CA PRO A 139 -19.67 2.79 -17.02
C PRO A 139 -20.50 3.28 -18.19
N SER A 140 -20.09 4.39 -18.84
CA SER A 140 -20.78 4.85 -20.06
C SER A 140 -20.41 4.06 -21.30
N ILE A 141 -19.32 3.28 -21.27
CA ILE A 141 -18.92 2.39 -22.37
C ILE A 141 -19.34 0.95 -22.00
N PRO A 142 -20.15 0.26 -22.82
CA PRO A 142 -20.55 -1.12 -22.57
C PRO A 142 -19.36 -2.08 -22.71
N LYS A 143 -19.49 -3.31 -22.19
CA LYS A 143 -18.40 -4.28 -22.11
C LYS A 143 -17.76 -4.54 -23.48
N GLU A 144 -18.59 -4.64 -24.50
CA GLU A 144 -18.26 -5.02 -25.87
C GLU A 144 -17.46 -3.94 -26.61
N GLU A 145 -17.55 -2.68 -26.15
CA GLU A 145 -16.92 -1.52 -26.79
C GLU A 145 -15.70 -0.98 -26.02
N GLY A 146 -15.35 -1.59 -24.88
CA GLY A 146 -14.26 -1.12 -24.02
C GLY A 146 -12.85 -1.44 -24.52
N GLY A 147 -12.73 -2.30 -25.53
CA GLY A 147 -11.46 -2.87 -25.98
C GLY A 147 -10.85 -3.87 -24.99
N VAL A 148 -9.88 -4.64 -25.48
CA VAL A 148 -9.29 -5.79 -24.80
C VAL A 148 -8.54 -5.43 -23.50
N ARG A 149 -8.06 -4.19 -23.37
CA ARG A 149 -7.29 -3.74 -22.19
C ARG A 149 -8.12 -3.02 -21.14
N ARG A 150 -9.41 -2.76 -21.38
CA ARG A 150 -10.29 -2.14 -20.37
C ARG A 150 -10.29 -2.88 -19.03
N PRO A 151 -10.42 -4.23 -18.97
CA PRO A 151 -10.38 -4.93 -17.69
C PRO A 151 -9.09 -4.67 -16.90
N LEU A 152 -7.95 -4.46 -17.59
CA LEU A 152 -6.70 -4.11 -16.94
C LEU A 152 -6.71 -2.69 -16.39
N CYS A 153 -7.29 -1.72 -17.12
CA CYS A 153 -7.49 -0.36 -16.59
C CYS A 153 -8.35 -0.37 -15.32
N ASP A 154 -9.46 -1.10 -15.35
CA ASP A 154 -10.37 -1.27 -14.21
C ASP A 154 -9.64 -1.92 -13.02
N LEU A 155 -8.80 -2.94 -13.27
CA LEU A 155 -7.99 -3.57 -12.23
C LEU A 155 -6.94 -2.62 -11.64
N VAL A 156 -6.32 -1.77 -12.44
CA VAL A 156 -5.38 -0.75 -11.94
C VAL A 156 -6.10 0.23 -11.02
N LEU A 157 -7.30 0.70 -11.40
CA LEU A 157 -8.13 1.57 -10.56
C LEU A 157 -8.49 0.87 -9.23
N ILE A 158 -8.93 -0.39 -9.28
CA ILE A 158 -9.22 -1.21 -8.09
C ILE A 158 -8.00 -1.31 -7.18
N VAL A 159 -6.82 -1.66 -7.73
CA VAL A 159 -5.57 -1.78 -6.95
C VAL A 159 -5.19 -0.44 -6.34
N PHE A 160 -5.30 0.65 -7.09
CA PHE A 160 -5.01 1.98 -6.58
C PHE A 160 -5.93 2.34 -5.40
N HIS A 161 -7.25 2.21 -5.57
CA HIS A 161 -8.20 2.61 -4.55
C HIS A 161 -8.25 1.68 -3.32
N LEU A 162 -8.00 0.37 -3.47
CA LEU A 162 -8.17 -0.61 -2.39
C LEU A 162 -6.86 -1.18 -1.80
N VAL A 163 -5.75 -1.05 -2.53
CA VAL A 163 -4.41 -1.47 -2.07
C VAL A 163 -3.56 -0.25 -1.77
N MET A 164 -3.41 0.66 -2.74
CA MET A 164 -2.56 1.85 -2.56
C MET A 164 -3.12 2.87 -1.57
N SER A 165 -4.40 2.77 -1.20
CA SER A 165 -5.00 3.53 -0.09
C SER A 165 -4.38 3.29 1.28
N GLY A 166 -3.60 2.20 1.45
CA GLY A 166 -2.76 2.00 2.64
C GLY A 166 -1.53 2.93 2.70
N PHE A 167 -1.15 3.51 1.56
CA PHE A 167 0.08 4.30 1.38
C PHE A 167 -0.19 5.77 1.07
N THR A 168 -1.20 6.06 0.25
CA THR A 168 -1.60 7.42 -0.14
C THR A 168 -3.11 7.62 0.02
N ARG A 169 -3.54 8.87 0.23
CA ARG A 169 -4.96 9.25 0.27
C ARG A 169 -5.40 10.12 -0.91
N GLU A 170 -4.47 10.85 -1.52
CA GLU A 170 -4.81 11.75 -2.63
C GLU A 170 -5.21 10.94 -3.87
N GLY A 171 -6.41 11.24 -4.38
CA GLY A 171 -7.03 10.57 -5.53
C GLY A 171 -7.79 9.28 -5.19
N VAL A 172 -7.73 8.78 -3.94
CA VAL A 172 -8.40 7.54 -3.54
C VAL A 172 -9.90 7.77 -3.42
N ASP A 173 -10.71 6.97 -4.14
CA ASP A 173 -12.15 6.90 -3.96
C ASP A 173 -12.61 5.42 -3.89
N VAL A 174 -13.07 5.00 -2.70
CA VAL A 174 -13.53 3.62 -2.45
C VAL A 174 -14.90 3.35 -3.07
N TYR A 175 -15.72 4.38 -3.32
CA TYR A 175 -17.02 4.24 -4.00
C TYR A 175 -16.82 3.93 -5.48
N GLU A 176 -15.87 4.61 -6.11
CA GLU A 176 -15.50 4.29 -7.48
C GLU A 176 -15.02 2.84 -7.60
N ALA A 177 -14.15 2.40 -6.68
CA ALA A 177 -13.70 1.01 -6.66
C ALA A 177 -14.84 0.00 -6.48
N GLU A 178 -15.83 0.31 -5.64
CA GLU A 178 -17.04 -0.50 -5.48
C GLU A 178 -17.81 -0.61 -6.80
N ASN A 179 -18.10 0.51 -7.45
CA ASN A 179 -18.82 0.52 -8.73
C ASN A 179 -18.10 -0.32 -9.80
N ILE A 180 -16.77 -0.16 -9.91
CA ILE A 180 -15.95 -0.92 -10.86
C ILE A 180 -15.96 -2.42 -10.53
N VAL A 181 -15.80 -2.80 -9.26
CA VAL A 181 -15.82 -4.21 -8.81
C VAL A 181 -17.18 -4.84 -9.07
N GLU A 182 -18.26 -4.17 -8.68
CA GLU A 182 -19.63 -4.72 -8.79
C GLU A 182 -20.02 -4.90 -10.26
N TRP A 183 -19.80 -3.88 -11.09
CA TRP A 183 -20.10 -3.98 -12.52
C TRP A 183 -19.29 -5.10 -13.18
N ASN A 184 -17.99 -5.19 -12.90
CA ASN A 184 -17.16 -6.24 -13.50
C ASN A 184 -17.54 -7.64 -13.01
N LEU A 185 -17.96 -7.82 -11.75
CA LEU A 185 -18.43 -9.12 -11.25
C LEU A 185 -19.79 -9.55 -11.80
N GLN A 186 -20.65 -8.60 -12.22
CA GLN A 186 -21.87 -8.94 -12.96
C GLN A 186 -21.54 -9.58 -14.31
N HIS A 187 -20.47 -9.13 -14.97
CA HIS A 187 -20.09 -9.58 -16.32
C HIS A 187 -19.02 -10.68 -16.34
N TYR A 188 -18.25 -10.80 -15.26
CA TYR A 188 -17.16 -11.76 -15.06
C TYR A 188 -17.22 -12.37 -13.65
N PRO A 189 -18.31 -13.08 -13.28
CA PRO A 189 -18.57 -13.52 -11.90
C PRO A 189 -17.53 -14.52 -11.35
N GLN A 190 -16.79 -15.17 -12.24
CA GLN A 190 -15.74 -16.13 -11.91
C GLN A 190 -14.33 -15.52 -11.98
N SER A 191 -14.21 -14.22 -12.30
CA SER A 191 -12.91 -13.56 -12.39
C SER A 191 -12.28 -13.42 -11.03
N ILE A 192 -11.16 -14.11 -10.85
CA ILE A 192 -10.37 -14.10 -9.62
C ILE A 192 -9.78 -12.73 -9.30
N PHE A 193 -9.55 -11.89 -10.32
CA PHE A 193 -9.03 -10.54 -10.15
C PHE A 193 -10.10 -9.59 -9.60
N PHE A 194 -11.35 -9.75 -10.07
CA PHE A 194 -12.46 -8.95 -9.54
C PHE A 194 -12.98 -9.50 -8.20
N LEU A 195 -12.89 -10.81 -7.96
CA LEU A 195 -13.13 -11.39 -6.63
C LEU A 195 -12.07 -10.93 -5.62
N PHE A 196 -10.81 -10.82 -6.04
CA PHE A 196 -9.77 -10.15 -5.24
C PHE A 196 -10.17 -8.71 -4.90
N GLY A 197 -10.61 -7.93 -5.91
CA GLY A 197 -11.15 -6.59 -5.71
C GLY A 197 -12.29 -6.54 -4.69
N LYS A 198 -13.25 -7.46 -4.77
CA LYS A 198 -14.36 -7.58 -3.80
C LYS A 198 -13.89 -7.89 -2.38
N GLY A 199 -12.96 -8.84 -2.23
CA GLY A 199 -12.36 -9.12 -0.93
C GLY A 199 -11.65 -7.88 -0.37
N ARG A 200 -10.86 -7.18 -1.19
CA ARG A 200 -10.16 -5.94 -0.80
C ARG A 200 -11.12 -4.80 -0.46
N LEU A 201 -12.28 -4.74 -1.09
CA LEU A 201 -13.34 -3.78 -0.76
C LEU A 201 -13.90 -4.07 0.63
N HIS A 202 -14.20 -5.34 0.95
CA HIS A 202 -14.61 -5.75 2.29
C HIS A 202 -13.55 -5.43 3.35
N VAL A 203 -12.28 -5.75 3.07
CA VAL A 203 -11.17 -5.45 4.00
C VAL A 203 -11.02 -3.94 4.22
N THR A 204 -11.07 -3.12 3.15
CA THR A 204 -11.00 -1.65 3.25
C THR A 204 -12.16 -1.06 4.05
N ARG A 205 -13.30 -1.75 4.11
CA ARG A 205 -14.45 -1.40 4.95
C ARG A 205 -14.45 -2.04 6.32
N SER A 206 -13.33 -2.61 6.76
CA SER A 206 -13.20 -3.26 8.07
C SER A 206 -14.17 -4.43 8.27
N ARG A 207 -14.43 -5.19 7.19
CA ARG A 207 -15.21 -6.43 7.16
C ARG A 207 -14.37 -7.64 6.74
N PRO A 208 -13.27 -7.97 7.44
CA PRO A 208 -12.39 -9.07 7.08
C PRO A 208 -13.09 -10.44 7.06
N ASP A 209 -14.14 -10.65 7.87
CA ASP A 209 -14.94 -11.88 7.86
C ASP A 209 -15.61 -12.16 6.50
N LEU A 210 -16.20 -11.12 5.89
CA LEU A 210 -16.79 -11.24 4.56
C LEU A 210 -15.72 -11.44 3.50
N ALA A 211 -14.55 -10.80 3.67
CA ALA A 211 -13.43 -10.95 2.76
C ALA A 211 -12.89 -12.38 2.74
N ILE A 212 -12.76 -13.03 3.90
CA ILE A 212 -12.34 -14.44 4.01
C ILE A 212 -13.24 -15.33 3.14
N THR A 213 -14.55 -15.18 3.27
CA THR A 213 -15.51 -15.99 2.47
C THR A 213 -15.31 -15.77 0.96
N VAL A 214 -15.07 -14.52 0.54
CA VAL A 214 -14.83 -14.19 -0.88
C VAL A 214 -13.51 -14.78 -1.37
N TYR A 215 -12.45 -14.74 -0.57
CA TYR A 215 -11.14 -15.27 -0.96
C TYR A 215 -11.12 -16.80 -0.99
N GLU A 216 -11.82 -17.47 -0.08
CA GLU A 216 -12.00 -18.93 -0.10
C GLU A 216 -12.77 -19.37 -1.36
N ASP A 217 -13.87 -18.68 -1.68
CA ASP A 217 -14.63 -18.91 -2.92
C ASP A 217 -13.75 -18.67 -4.16
N ALA A 218 -13.03 -17.54 -4.22
CA ALA A 218 -12.10 -17.24 -5.32
C ALA A 218 -11.01 -18.31 -5.47
N ARG A 219 -10.46 -18.80 -4.36
CA ARG A 219 -9.44 -19.85 -4.36
C ARG A 219 -10.02 -21.18 -4.84
N SER A 220 -11.24 -21.53 -4.43
CA SER A 220 -11.91 -22.76 -4.87
C SER A 220 -12.06 -22.83 -6.41
N LYS A 221 -12.23 -21.67 -7.06
CA LYS A 221 -12.33 -21.53 -8.52
C LYS A 221 -11.00 -21.71 -9.24
N ILE A 222 -9.87 -21.48 -8.56
CA ILE A 222 -8.51 -21.63 -9.11
C ILE A 222 -7.95 -23.04 -8.85
N ASN A 223 -8.38 -23.70 -7.78
CA ASN A 223 -7.84 -25.00 -7.38
C ASN A 223 -7.95 -26.01 -8.53
N GLY A 224 -6.81 -26.58 -8.93
CA GLY A 224 -6.72 -27.55 -10.03
C GLY A 224 -6.43 -26.95 -11.41
N GLN A 225 -6.44 -25.61 -11.56
CA GLN A 225 -6.03 -24.96 -12.81
C GLN A 225 -4.50 -24.81 -12.88
N LYS A 226 -3.87 -25.60 -13.76
CA LYS A 226 -2.43 -25.57 -13.98
C LYS A 226 -1.98 -24.18 -14.44
N GLY A 227 -0.97 -23.62 -13.79
CA GLY A 227 -0.39 -22.30 -14.10
C GLY A 227 -0.97 -21.13 -13.29
N TYR A 228 -2.03 -21.35 -12.52
CA TYR A 228 -2.67 -20.32 -11.69
C TYR A 228 -2.36 -20.46 -10.19
N GLU A 229 -1.45 -21.36 -9.82
CA GLU A 229 -1.17 -21.70 -8.42
C GLU A 229 -0.71 -20.49 -7.61
N GLN A 230 0.07 -19.59 -8.22
CA GLN A 230 0.55 -18.37 -7.57
C GLN A 230 -0.59 -17.38 -7.27
N LEU A 231 -1.65 -17.34 -8.10
CA LEU A 231 -2.81 -16.51 -7.82
C LEU A 231 -3.64 -17.07 -6.65
N GLY A 232 -3.68 -18.40 -6.51
CA GLY A 232 -4.19 -19.06 -5.30
C GLY A 232 -3.43 -18.64 -4.04
N SER A 233 -2.10 -18.49 -4.13
CA SER A 233 -1.27 -17.98 -3.02
C SER A 233 -1.58 -16.52 -2.67
N VAL A 234 -1.97 -15.67 -3.63
CA VAL A 234 -2.41 -14.29 -3.34
C VAL A 234 -3.69 -14.27 -2.50
N MET A 235 -4.68 -15.11 -2.85
CA MET A 235 -5.91 -15.20 -2.04
C MET A 235 -5.63 -15.72 -0.63
N LEU A 236 -4.71 -16.68 -0.51
CA LEU A 236 -4.32 -17.26 0.77
C LEU A 236 -3.55 -16.25 1.64
N TRP A 237 -2.71 -15.40 1.03
CA TRP A 237 -2.06 -14.28 1.70
C TRP A 237 -3.10 -13.31 2.29
N GLU A 238 -4.06 -12.87 1.48
CA GLU A 238 -5.10 -11.95 1.94
C GLU A 238 -5.97 -12.57 3.04
N THR A 239 -6.28 -13.87 2.94
CA THR A 239 -6.99 -14.64 3.97
C THR A 239 -6.20 -14.68 5.28
N ALA A 240 -4.89 -14.94 5.22
CA ALA A 240 -4.02 -14.90 6.39
C ALA A 240 -4.01 -13.53 7.07
N LEU A 241 -3.96 -12.44 6.28
CA LEU A 241 -4.04 -11.07 6.82
C LEU A 241 -5.37 -10.78 7.49
N CYS A 242 -6.48 -11.28 6.95
CA CYS A 242 -7.81 -11.16 7.57
C CYS A 242 -7.87 -11.90 8.92
N HIS A 243 -7.35 -13.12 8.99
CA HIS A 243 -7.27 -13.86 10.25
C HIS A 243 -6.36 -13.17 11.27
N LEU A 244 -5.18 -12.67 10.86
CA LEU A 244 -4.32 -11.86 11.71
C LEU A 244 -5.04 -10.65 12.27
N SER A 245 -5.73 -9.89 11.42
CA SER A 245 -6.42 -8.65 11.84
C SER A 245 -7.56 -8.93 12.83
N LEU A 246 -8.19 -10.12 12.75
CA LEU A 246 -9.24 -10.58 13.64
C LEU A 246 -8.74 -11.25 14.93
N GLY A 247 -7.44 -11.48 15.06
CA GLY A 247 -6.87 -12.22 16.18
C GLY A 247 -7.16 -13.73 16.16
N ARG A 248 -7.34 -14.30 14.96
CA ARG A 248 -7.55 -15.74 14.68
C ARG A 248 -6.23 -16.41 14.35
N TRP A 249 -5.39 -16.57 15.37
CA TRP A 249 -3.98 -16.94 15.19
C TRP A 249 -3.80 -18.32 14.56
N LYS A 250 -4.56 -19.33 14.99
CA LYS A 250 -4.41 -20.70 14.49
C LYS A 250 -4.82 -20.81 13.03
N GLU A 251 -5.94 -20.19 12.66
CA GLU A 251 -6.43 -20.13 11.29
C GLU A 251 -5.44 -19.40 10.37
N SER A 252 -4.86 -18.30 10.87
CA SER A 252 -3.77 -17.62 10.16
C SER A 252 -2.53 -18.52 9.99
N ALA A 253 -2.15 -19.29 11.02
CA ALA A 253 -0.99 -20.19 10.98
C ALA A 253 -1.13 -21.28 9.90
N GLU A 254 -2.34 -21.76 9.65
CA GLU A 254 -2.62 -22.74 8.59
C GLU A 254 -2.50 -22.12 7.19
N CYS A 255 -2.92 -20.86 7.02
CA CYS A 255 -2.69 -20.14 5.76
C CYS A 255 -1.20 -19.98 5.48
N TRP A 256 -0.41 -19.60 6.50
CA TRP A 256 1.04 -19.46 6.38
C TRP A 256 1.75 -20.78 6.05
N LYS A 257 1.32 -21.89 6.66
CA LYS A 257 1.82 -23.24 6.35
C LYS A 257 1.63 -23.58 4.89
N GLN A 258 0.39 -23.49 4.42
CA GLN A 258 0.02 -23.82 3.06
C GLN A 258 0.85 -22.98 2.05
N MET A 259 1.03 -21.67 2.29
CA MET A 259 1.89 -20.87 1.43
C MET A 259 3.37 -21.27 1.50
N LYS A 260 3.92 -21.60 2.68
CA LYS A 260 5.31 -22.09 2.79
C LYS A 260 5.53 -23.33 1.93
N ASP A 261 4.55 -24.23 1.91
CA ASP A 261 4.63 -25.51 1.22
C ASP A 261 4.45 -25.35 -0.30
N THR A 262 3.54 -24.48 -0.75
CA THR A 262 3.16 -24.39 -2.17
C THR A 262 3.77 -23.22 -2.94
N ALA A 263 4.10 -22.10 -2.29
CA ALA A 263 4.53 -20.88 -2.98
C ALA A 263 6.04 -20.87 -3.28
N LYS A 264 6.44 -20.14 -4.32
CA LYS A 264 7.85 -20.04 -4.77
C LYS A 264 8.61 -18.85 -4.17
N TRP A 265 7.87 -17.84 -3.71
CA TRP A 265 8.42 -16.56 -3.24
C TRP A 265 8.17 -16.39 -1.75
N SER A 266 8.98 -15.57 -1.06
CA SER A 266 8.69 -15.13 0.31
C SER A 266 8.55 -16.23 1.38
N LYS A 267 9.19 -17.39 1.17
CA LYS A 267 9.15 -18.52 2.12
C LYS A 267 9.61 -18.15 3.53
N ALA A 268 10.59 -17.24 3.67
CA ALA A 268 11.02 -16.74 4.96
C ALA A 268 9.88 -16.04 5.73
N VAL A 269 9.02 -15.30 5.02
CA VAL A 269 7.85 -14.62 5.60
C VAL A 269 6.80 -15.64 6.03
N TYR A 270 6.55 -16.66 5.23
CA TYR A 270 5.54 -17.68 5.53
C TYR A 270 5.95 -18.57 6.71
N ALA A 271 7.22 -18.99 6.75
CA ALA A 271 7.76 -19.74 7.88
C ALA A 271 7.68 -18.95 9.19
N TYR A 272 8.09 -17.68 9.17
CA TYR A 272 7.96 -16.80 10.34
C TYR A 272 6.50 -16.55 10.70
N GLY A 273 5.63 -16.29 9.72
CA GLY A 273 4.20 -16.05 9.94
C GLY A 273 3.53 -17.19 10.68
N ARG A 274 3.82 -18.44 10.28
CA ARG A 274 3.35 -19.64 10.98
C ARG A 274 3.87 -19.69 12.43
N ALA A 275 5.18 -19.57 12.62
CA ALA A 275 5.80 -19.64 13.95
C ALA A 275 5.30 -18.52 14.89
N ALA A 276 5.19 -17.29 14.39
CA ALA A 276 4.67 -16.14 15.11
C ALA A 276 3.21 -16.32 15.53
N CYS A 277 2.37 -16.89 14.66
CA CYS A 277 0.97 -17.18 14.98
C CYS A 277 0.82 -18.26 16.06
N LEU A 278 1.59 -19.35 15.96
CA LEU A 278 1.61 -20.39 16.99
C LEU A 278 2.06 -19.81 18.34
N LEU A 279 3.18 -19.08 18.37
CA LEU A 279 3.67 -18.41 19.59
C LEU A 279 2.62 -17.46 20.19
N GLN A 280 1.92 -16.69 19.35
CA GLN A 280 0.88 -15.77 19.83
C GLN A 280 -0.34 -16.50 20.39
N ALA A 281 -0.71 -17.66 19.82
CA ALA A 281 -1.83 -18.46 20.30
C ALA A 281 -1.58 -19.02 21.71
N GLY A 282 -0.31 -19.28 22.04
CA GLY A 282 0.10 -19.85 23.33
C GLY A 282 -0.37 -21.30 23.51
N ASN A 283 -0.08 -21.87 24.69
CA ASN A 283 -0.42 -23.25 25.05
C ASN A 283 0.03 -24.28 24.01
N LEU A 284 1.27 -24.15 23.53
CA LEU A 284 1.84 -25.02 22.50
C LEU A 284 2.00 -26.44 23.02
N SER A 285 1.62 -27.42 22.20
CA SER A 285 2.01 -28.81 22.43
C SER A 285 3.53 -28.98 22.26
N PRO A 286 4.14 -30.07 22.78
CA PRO A 286 5.57 -30.32 22.56
C PRO A 286 5.97 -30.38 21.08
N ASP A 287 5.07 -30.86 20.22
CA ASP A 287 5.33 -30.94 18.78
C ASP A 287 5.18 -29.58 18.09
N GLU A 288 4.21 -28.77 18.49
CA GLU A 288 4.08 -27.38 18.00
C GLU A 288 5.28 -26.54 18.46
N GLN A 289 5.79 -26.74 19.68
CA GLN A 289 7.00 -26.06 20.16
C GLN A 289 8.24 -26.46 19.35
N LYS A 290 8.41 -27.75 19.03
CA LYS A 290 9.48 -28.22 18.13
C LYS A 290 9.34 -27.64 16.72
N GLU A 291 8.11 -27.56 16.22
CA GLU A 291 7.83 -26.94 14.92
C GLU A 291 8.22 -25.46 14.90
N VAL A 292 7.82 -24.69 15.93
CA VAL A 292 8.22 -23.28 16.08
C VAL A 292 9.74 -23.13 16.10
N ASP A 293 10.45 -23.94 16.90
CA ASP A 293 11.90 -23.88 17.00
C ASP A 293 12.56 -24.19 15.64
N SER A 294 12.08 -25.21 14.93
CA SER A 294 12.55 -25.58 13.60
C SER A 294 12.32 -24.47 12.59
N LEU A 295 11.10 -23.92 12.52
CA LEU A 295 10.76 -22.82 11.62
C LEU A 295 11.61 -21.59 11.88
N MET A 296 11.78 -21.20 13.15
CA MET A 296 12.59 -20.04 13.51
C MET A 296 14.06 -20.22 13.12
N SER A 297 14.63 -21.42 13.25
CA SER A 297 15.96 -21.74 12.72
C SER A 297 16.04 -21.73 11.20
N GLU A 298 14.97 -22.10 10.50
CA GLU A 298 14.91 -22.14 9.03
C GLU A 298 14.82 -20.73 8.41
N VAL A 299 14.05 -19.81 9.01
CA VAL A 299 13.73 -18.48 8.45
C VAL A 299 14.95 -17.71 7.92
N PRO A 300 16.08 -17.56 8.65
CA PRO A 300 17.24 -16.81 8.15
C PRO A 300 17.86 -17.38 6.88
N THR A 301 17.71 -18.69 6.65
CA THR A 301 18.24 -19.44 5.49
C THR A 301 17.34 -19.34 4.26
N LEU A 302 16.05 -19.03 4.45
CA LEU A 302 15.05 -18.94 3.37
C LEU A 302 15.06 -17.61 2.62
N ARG A 303 15.96 -16.69 2.96
CA ARG A 303 15.98 -15.33 2.39
C ARG A 303 16.39 -15.35 0.91
N GLN A 304 15.57 -14.72 0.09
CA GLN A 304 15.83 -14.47 -1.32
C GLN A 304 16.45 -13.08 -1.52
N ARG A 305 17.13 -12.93 -2.66
CA ARG A 305 17.67 -11.66 -3.13
C ARG A 305 17.13 -11.35 -4.51
N ILE A 306 16.78 -10.08 -4.73
CA ILE A 306 16.39 -9.54 -6.02
C ILE A 306 17.42 -8.48 -6.38
N ALA A 307 18.02 -8.57 -7.57
CA ALA A 307 19.12 -7.70 -8.00
C ALA A 307 20.23 -7.56 -6.94
N GLY A 308 20.65 -8.69 -6.37
CA GLY A 308 21.69 -8.75 -5.33
C GLY A 308 21.29 -8.20 -3.95
N LYS A 309 20.09 -7.62 -3.79
CA LYS A 309 19.58 -7.05 -2.53
C LYS A 309 18.57 -7.96 -1.86
N SER A 310 18.69 -8.14 -0.55
CA SER A 310 17.69 -8.86 0.24
C SER A 310 16.35 -8.13 0.25
N ILE A 311 15.26 -8.89 0.20
CA ILE A 311 13.90 -8.35 0.32
C ILE A 311 13.73 -7.75 1.73
N PRO A 312 13.28 -6.49 1.88
CA PRO A 312 13.24 -5.82 3.19
C PRO A 312 12.41 -6.55 4.25
N LEU A 313 11.27 -7.11 3.87
CA LEU A 313 10.40 -7.85 4.78
C LEU A 313 11.02 -9.17 5.25
N GLU A 314 11.70 -9.90 4.35
CA GLU A 314 12.42 -11.12 4.69
C GLU A 314 13.59 -10.86 5.64
N LYS A 315 14.30 -9.74 5.44
CA LYS A 315 15.34 -9.29 6.38
C LYS A 315 14.75 -8.96 7.75
N TYR A 316 13.55 -8.39 7.79
CA TYR A 316 12.87 -8.10 9.05
C TYR A 316 12.51 -9.39 9.81
N VAL A 317 11.81 -10.33 9.17
CA VAL A 317 11.39 -11.59 9.82
C VAL A 317 12.58 -12.47 10.22
N ALA A 318 13.66 -12.48 9.42
CA ALA A 318 14.88 -13.20 9.78
C ALA A 318 15.52 -12.67 11.07
N ARG A 319 15.55 -11.36 11.29
CA ARG A 319 16.06 -10.80 12.56
C ARG A 319 15.16 -11.13 13.74
N ARG A 320 13.84 -11.17 13.53
CA ARG A 320 12.89 -11.59 14.59
C ARG A 320 13.08 -13.07 14.94
N ALA A 321 13.32 -13.91 13.93
CA ALA A 321 13.67 -15.31 14.14
C ALA A 321 15.02 -15.49 14.85
N GLU A 322 16.06 -14.74 14.46
CA GLU A 322 17.37 -14.72 15.14
C GLU A 322 17.23 -14.32 16.62
N ARG A 323 16.39 -13.30 16.91
CA ARG A 323 16.07 -12.90 18.28
C ARG A 323 15.38 -14.02 19.06
N TYR A 324 14.40 -14.70 18.45
CA TYR A 324 13.77 -15.86 19.08
C TYR A 324 14.77 -16.99 19.35
N ILE A 325 15.70 -17.27 18.43
CA ILE A 325 16.72 -18.32 18.63
C ILE A 325 17.57 -18.01 19.87
N ALA A 326 17.95 -16.73 20.06
CA ALA A 326 18.76 -16.29 21.19
C ALA A 326 17.97 -16.23 22.51
N GLU A 327 16.70 -15.81 22.48
CA GLU A 327 15.92 -15.48 23.68
C GLU A 327 14.85 -16.52 24.03
N LYS A 328 14.57 -17.44 23.11
CA LYS A 328 13.48 -18.44 23.16
C LYS A 328 12.08 -17.88 23.40
N THR A 329 11.91 -16.57 23.23
CA THR A 329 10.66 -15.85 23.45
C THR A 329 10.55 -14.66 22.50
N LEU A 330 9.32 -14.28 22.15
CA LEU A 330 9.00 -13.02 21.47
C LEU A 330 7.72 -12.45 22.08
N VAL A 331 7.69 -11.14 22.33
CA VAL A 331 6.49 -10.46 22.83
C VAL A 331 5.59 -10.06 21.66
N ALA A 332 4.32 -10.47 21.72
CA ALA A 332 3.28 -10.14 20.75
C ALA A 332 3.61 -10.38 19.25
N PRO A 333 4.27 -11.51 18.87
CA PRO A 333 4.87 -11.66 17.54
C PRO A 333 3.87 -11.61 16.38
N ALA A 334 2.64 -12.11 16.54
CA ALA A 334 1.64 -12.05 15.47
C ALA A 334 0.93 -10.68 15.41
N ILE A 335 0.75 -10.00 16.54
CA ILE A 335 0.20 -8.63 16.56
C ILE A 335 1.20 -7.66 15.90
N GLU A 336 2.48 -7.81 16.21
CA GLU A 336 3.56 -7.07 15.55
C GLU A 336 3.59 -7.34 14.04
N LEU A 337 3.52 -8.62 13.63
CA LEU A 337 3.47 -8.99 12.22
C LEU A 337 2.24 -8.38 11.52
N ALA A 338 1.06 -8.42 12.15
CA ALA A 338 -0.15 -7.81 11.63
C ALA A 338 0.01 -6.30 11.40
N TYR A 339 0.69 -5.61 12.31
CA TYR A 339 1.00 -4.18 12.18
C TYR A 339 1.98 -3.93 11.02
N MET A 340 3.05 -4.70 10.93
CA MET A 340 4.05 -4.57 9.86
C MET A 340 3.49 -4.85 8.47
N LEU A 341 2.54 -5.79 8.37
CA LEU A 341 1.82 -6.11 7.13
C LEU A 341 0.58 -5.22 6.90
N GLN A 342 0.36 -4.21 7.75
CA GLN A 342 -0.77 -3.26 7.69
C GLN A 342 -2.16 -3.89 7.88
N ALA A 343 -2.24 -5.14 8.35
CA ALA A 343 -3.50 -5.82 8.65
C ALA A 343 -4.23 -5.16 9.83
N THR A 344 -3.50 -4.60 10.80
CA THR A 344 -4.08 -3.92 11.97
C THR A 344 -5.01 -2.76 11.62
N TYR A 345 -4.81 -2.08 10.49
CA TYR A 345 -5.63 -0.92 10.11
C TYR A 345 -6.96 -1.30 9.43
N LYS A 346 -7.25 -2.59 9.27
CA LYS A 346 -8.37 -3.12 8.46
C LYS A 346 -9.07 -4.26 9.19
N THR A 347 -9.70 -3.92 10.32
CA THR A 347 -10.33 -4.91 11.21
C THR A 347 -11.54 -4.34 11.92
N THR A 348 -12.32 -5.21 12.56
CA THR A 348 -13.53 -4.82 13.29
C THR A 348 -13.19 -4.16 14.62
N GLU A 349 -14.08 -3.28 15.10
CA GLU A 349 -13.96 -2.69 16.45
C GLU A 349 -13.89 -3.76 17.54
N LYS A 350 -14.67 -4.85 17.39
CA LYS A 350 -14.65 -5.99 18.31
C LYS A 350 -13.27 -6.64 18.41
N ALA A 351 -12.62 -6.86 17.27
CA ALA A 351 -11.26 -7.41 17.24
C ALA A 351 -10.25 -6.42 17.84
N LEU A 352 -10.35 -5.12 17.51
CA LEU A 352 -9.49 -4.08 18.09
C LEU A 352 -9.58 -4.04 19.62
N LYS A 353 -10.78 -4.06 20.19
CA LYS A 353 -10.99 -4.09 21.65
C LYS A 353 -10.29 -5.29 22.29
N LYS A 354 -10.48 -6.49 21.74
CA LYS A 354 -9.80 -7.71 22.20
C LYS A 354 -8.27 -7.57 22.15
N LEU A 355 -7.73 -7.02 21.07
CA LEU A 355 -6.29 -6.82 20.91
C LEU A 355 -5.74 -5.76 21.88
N VAL A 356 -6.50 -4.69 22.16
CA VAL A 356 -6.18 -3.71 23.20
C VAL A 356 -6.08 -4.36 24.57
N ASP A 357 -7.01 -5.25 24.93
CA ASP A 357 -6.99 -5.94 26.21
C ASP A 357 -5.76 -6.84 26.36
N ILE A 358 -5.40 -7.58 25.29
CA ILE A 358 -4.16 -8.38 25.25
C ILE A 358 -2.93 -7.49 25.44
N LEU A 359 -2.85 -6.37 24.72
CA LEU A 359 -1.71 -5.45 24.80
C LEU A 359 -1.62 -4.73 26.16
N LYS A 360 -2.75 -4.40 26.79
CA LYS A 360 -2.80 -3.88 28.17
C LYS A 360 -2.29 -4.92 29.17
N ALA A 361 -2.72 -6.17 29.04
CA ALA A 361 -2.26 -7.26 29.89
C ALA A 361 -0.74 -7.48 29.75
N LEU A 362 -0.22 -7.47 28.51
CA LEU A 362 1.22 -7.57 28.24
C LEU A 362 1.99 -6.37 28.83
N ARG A 363 1.48 -5.15 28.67
CA ARG A 363 2.12 -3.96 29.24
C ARG A 363 2.18 -3.97 30.76
N ASN A 364 1.14 -4.51 31.40
CA ASN A 364 1.07 -4.63 32.85
C ASN A 364 1.82 -5.86 33.39
N SER A 365 2.32 -6.73 32.51
CA SER A 365 3.22 -7.82 32.89
C SER A 365 4.62 -7.31 33.21
N SER A 366 5.46 -8.17 33.80
CA SER A 366 6.84 -7.85 34.19
C SER A 366 7.81 -7.81 33.00
N LEU A 367 7.48 -7.09 31.92
CA LEU A 367 8.41 -6.85 30.81
C LEU A 367 9.62 -6.06 31.31
N THR A 368 10.82 -6.61 31.13
CA THR A 368 12.07 -5.99 31.61
C THR A 368 12.88 -5.32 30.49
N LYS A 369 12.75 -5.80 29.26
CA LYS A 369 13.51 -5.29 28.11
C LYS A 369 12.88 -4.04 27.55
N GLN A 370 13.69 -2.99 27.34
CA GLN A 370 13.21 -1.74 26.75
C GLN A 370 12.62 -1.95 25.36
N ASP A 371 13.22 -2.79 24.52
CA ASP A 371 12.68 -3.14 23.20
C ASP A 371 11.23 -3.64 23.26
N ASP A 372 10.92 -4.54 24.20
CA ASP A 372 9.57 -5.11 24.33
C ASP A 372 8.58 -4.11 24.92
N ILE A 373 8.97 -3.38 25.97
CA ILE A 373 8.13 -2.36 26.60
C ILE A 373 7.69 -1.31 25.57
N GLN A 374 8.64 -0.81 24.76
CA GLN A 374 8.35 0.28 23.82
C GLN A 374 7.61 -0.22 22.58
N MET A 375 7.87 -1.44 22.13
CA MET A 375 7.07 -2.08 21.08
C MET A 375 5.62 -2.27 21.53
N VAL A 376 5.39 -2.77 22.75
CA VAL A 376 4.03 -2.90 23.30
C VAL A 376 3.35 -1.54 23.48
N ASN A 377 4.08 -0.51 23.94
CA ASN A 377 3.54 0.86 24.01
C ASN A 377 3.09 1.37 22.63
N LEU A 378 3.93 1.18 21.60
CA LEU A 378 3.61 1.55 20.22
C LEU A 378 2.36 0.81 19.74
N LEU A 379 2.35 -0.53 19.83
CA LEU A 379 1.23 -1.34 19.36
C LEU A 379 -0.06 -0.96 20.11
N LEU A 380 -0.02 -0.82 21.43
CA LEU A 380 -1.18 -0.43 22.22
C LEU A 380 -1.72 0.95 21.80
N ALA A 381 -0.84 1.93 21.61
CA ALA A 381 -1.23 3.25 21.15
C ALA A 381 -1.90 3.23 19.76
N VAL A 382 -1.37 2.44 18.83
CA VAL A 382 -1.95 2.27 17.49
C VAL A 382 -3.36 1.73 17.58
N HIS A 383 -3.59 0.67 18.36
CA HIS A 383 -4.91 0.05 18.47
C HIS A 383 -5.91 0.97 19.20
N LEU A 384 -5.48 1.68 20.25
CA LEU A 384 -6.30 2.70 20.90
C LEU A 384 -6.65 3.84 19.93
N ARG A 385 -5.69 4.33 19.15
CA ARG A 385 -5.92 5.37 18.14
C ARG A 385 -6.94 4.93 17.08
N LEU A 386 -6.91 3.66 16.65
CA LEU A 386 -7.88 3.14 15.69
C LEU A 386 -9.28 2.97 16.27
N LEU A 387 -9.42 2.76 17.58
CA LEU A 387 -10.72 2.79 18.26
C LEU A 387 -11.26 4.22 18.40
N GLU A 388 -10.37 5.17 18.71
CA GLU A 388 -10.74 6.58 18.92
C GLU A 388 -11.07 7.30 17.61
N TYR A 389 -10.27 7.04 16.57
CA TYR A 389 -10.40 7.66 15.24
C TYR A 389 -10.62 6.59 14.16
N PRO A 390 -11.84 6.03 14.06
CA PRO A 390 -12.21 5.17 12.94
C PRO A 390 -12.15 5.97 11.63
N ARG A 391 -11.75 5.31 10.55
CA ARG A 391 -11.64 5.91 9.22
C ARG A 391 -13.02 6.10 8.62
N SER A 392 -13.13 7.03 7.68
CA SER A 392 -14.40 7.28 6.99
C SER A 392 -14.89 6.08 6.19
N GLU A 393 -13.98 5.17 5.82
CA GLU A 393 -14.29 3.94 5.09
C GLU A 393 -14.67 2.78 6.02
N ASP A 394 -14.48 2.89 7.34
CA ASP A 394 -14.78 1.81 8.28
C ASP A 394 -16.29 1.60 8.39
N VAL A 395 -16.76 0.40 8.02
CA VAL A 395 -18.18 0.04 8.10
C VAL A 395 -18.32 -1.38 8.65
N THR A 396 -18.59 -1.51 9.95
CA THR A 396 -18.67 -2.79 10.66
C THR A 396 -19.91 -3.63 10.33
N SER A 397 -21.03 -2.99 9.99
CA SER A 397 -22.28 -3.67 9.57
C SER A 397 -22.82 -3.09 8.26
N PRO A 398 -23.42 -3.88 7.35
CA PRO A 398 -24.02 -3.40 6.10
C PRO A 398 -25.05 -2.27 6.24
N SER A 399 -25.71 -2.17 7.40
CA SER A 399 -26.75 -1.17 7.69
C SER A 399 -26.26 0.06 8.47
N GLU A 400 -25.01 0.08 8.93
CA GLU A 400 -24.49 1.17 9.75
C GLU A 400 -23.93 2.30 8.87
N LYS A 401 -24.31 3.54 9.21
CA LYS A 401 -23.72 4.74 8.60
C LYS A 401 -22.27 4.91 9.07
N ARG A 402 -21.44 5.45 8.18
CA ARG A 402 -20.04 5.84 8.43
C ARG A 402 -19.95 6.70 9.70
N ARG A 403 -19.03 6.39 10.60
CA ARG A 403 -18.81 7.20 11.81
C ARG A 403 -18.11 8.51 11.41
N GLN A 404 -18.80 9.63 11.64
CA GLN A 404 -18.27 11.00 11.72
C GLN A 404 -18.82 11.57 13.05
N ALA A 405 -18.13 12.39 13.83
CA ALA A 405 -16.79 12.97 13.76
C ALA A 405 -16.34 13.27 15.22
N LEU A 406 -15.03 13.48 15.37
CA LEU A 406 -14.34 14.26 16.41
C LEU A 406 -15.12 14.53 17.71
N VAL A 407 -14.71 13.87 18.80
CA VAL A 407 -15.13 14.22 20.15
C VAL A 407 -14.40 15.51 20.55
N ASP A 408 -15.14 16.53 20.96
CA ASP A 408 -14.58 17.75 21.52
C ASP A 408 -13.96 17.45 22.90
N GLY A 409 -12.64 17.65 23.02
CA GLY A 409 -11.90 17.54 24.27
C GLY A 409 -11.12 16.22 24.44
N ALA A 410 -9.96 16.31 25.09
CA ALA A 410 -9.08 15.16 25.29
C ALA A 410 -9.71 14.11 26.22
N THR A 411 -10.02 12.93 25.70
CA THR A 411 -10.44 11.78 26.51
C THR A 411 -9.26 11.21 27.30
N ASN A 412 -9.55 10.43 28.35
CA ASN A 412 -8.51 9.66 29.07
C ASN A 412 -7.74 8.73 28.10
N THR A 413 -8.42 8.23 27.07
CA THR A 413 -7.83 7.41 26.01
C THR A 413 -6.84 8.21 25.16
N GLU A 414 -7.19 9.43 24.74
CA GLU A 414 -6.28 10.31 23.99
C GLU A 414 -5.03 10.67 24.79
N THR A 415 -5.18 10.97 26.08
CA THR A 415 -4.04 11.21 26.97
C THR A 415 -3.13 9.99 27.06
N GLN A 416 -3.72 8.80 27.16
CA GLN A 416 -2.97 7.54 27.16
C GLN A 416 -2.25 7.29 25.82
N ILE A 417 -2.91 7.49 24.68
CA ILE A 417 -2.32 7.35 23.34
C ILE A 417 -1.08 8.23 23.22
N LEU A 418 -1.22 9.51 23.57
CA LEU A 418 -0.12 10.48 23.47
C LEU A 418 1.06 10.09 24.36
N GLN A 419 0.81 9.71 25.62
CA GLN A 419 1.86 9.27 26.55
C GLN A 419 2.60 8.03 26.04
N LEU A 420 1.88 7.04 25.51
CA LEU A 420 2.46 5.81 24.97
C LEU A 420 3.33 6.10 23.74
N LEU A 421 2.84 6.91 22.80
CA LEU A 421 3.59 7.29 21.59
C LEU A 421 4.82 8.13 21.94
N GLN A 422 4.72 9.09 22.87
CA GLN A 422 5.85 9.90 23.30
C GLN A 422 6.97 9.04 23.91
N ARG A 423 6.62 8.09 24.80
CA ARG A 423 7.60 7.17 25.39
C ARG A 423 8.30 6.31 24.33
N ALA A 424 7.54 5.76 23.38
CA ALA A 424 8.11 4.95 22.29
C ALA A 424 8.98 5.80 21.34
N LYS A 425 8.55 7.02 21.01
CA LYS A 425 9.28 8.00 20.20
C LYS A 425 10.64 8.36 20.82
N GLU A 426 10.67 8.62 22.12
CA GLU A 426 11.87 9.04 22.86
C GLU A 426 12.80 7.88 23.25
N SER A 427 12.43 6.64 22.90
CA SER A 427 13.17 5.46 23.28
C SER A 427 14.38 5.15 22.41
N GLY A 428 14.58 5.86 21.28
CA GLY A 428 15.56 5.47 20.26
C GLY A 428 16.98 5.17 20.75
N GLY A 429 17.50 5.97 21.70
CA GLY A 429 18.81 5.74 22.34
C GLY A 429 18.88 4.60 23.36
N LYS A 430 17.73 4.01 23.72
CA LYS A 430 17.59 2.95 24.72
C LYS A 430 17.31 1.57 24.09
N LEU A 431 16.92 1.54 22.82
CA LEU A 431 16.60 0.32 22.08
C LEU A 431 17.89 -0.40 21.64
N GLN A 432 17.89 -1.73 21.71
CA GLN A 432 19.05 -2.56 21.35
C GLN A 432 18.86 -3.30 20.02
N GLN A 433 17.63 -3.69 19.69
CA GLN A 433 17.33 -4.52 18.51
C GLN A 433 16.17 -3.92 17.67
N GLU A 434 15.17 -3.37 18.35
CA GLU A 434 13.90 -2.91 17.76
C GLU A 434 13.89 -1.42 17.42
N HIS A 435 15.00 -0.90 16.92
CA HIS A 435 15.17 0.53 16.58
C HIS A 435 14.04 1.09 15.70
N TRP A 436 13.38 0.26 14.89
CA TRP A 436 12.24 0.67 14.06
C TRP A 436 11.09 1.26 14.89
N VAL A 437 10.92 0.86 16.15
CA VAL A 437 9.85 1.32 17.05
C VAL A 437 9.82 2.84 17.16
N ALA A 438 10.97 3.50 17.33
CA ALA A 438 11.03 4.96 17.46
C ALA A 438 10.55 5.68 16.17
N TYR A 439 10.94 5.17 15.01
CA TYR A 439 10.53 5.74 13.71
C TYR A 439 9.04 5.55 13.45
N TYR A 440 8.51 4.36 13.74
CA TYR A 440 7.08 4.09 13.60
C TYR A 440 6.26 4.85 14.66
N ALA A 441 6.81 5.10 15.85
CA ALA A 441 6.16 5.95 16.86
C ALA A 441 6.05 7.41 16.39
N HIS A 442 7.10 7.98 15.75
CA HIS A 442 6.97 9.28 15.09
C HIS A 442 5.91 9.27 14.01
N TYR A 443 5.90 8.25 13.14
CA TYR A 443 4.88 8.14 12.09
C TYR A 443 3.47 8.10 12.70
N GLU A 444 3.22 7.25 13.68
CA GLU A 444 1.91 7.10 14.34
C GLU A 444 1.51 8.33 15.14
N LEU A 445 2.46 9.07 15.71
CA LEU A 445 2.20 10.38 16.33
C LEU A 445 1.80 11.42 15.28
N GLY A 446 2.43 11.39 14.10
CA GLY A 446 2.00 12.20 12.96
C GLY A 446 0.57 11.88 12.53
N ARG A 447 0.20 10.60 12.49
CA ARG A 447 -1.17 10.14 12.22
C ARG A 447 -2.14 10.63 13.28
N TYR A 448 -1.80 10.49 14.57
CA TYR A 448 -2.61 11.00 15.67
C TYR A 448 -2.92 12.49 15.53
N TYR A 449 -1.91 13.33 15.26
CA TYR A 449 -2.12 14.75 15.05
C TYR A 449 -2.92 15.08 13.79
N GLU A 450 -2.74 14.30 12.71
CA GLU A 450 -3.52 14.45 11.48
C GLU A 450 -5.01 14.21 11.74
N GLU A 451 -5.39 13.14 12.47
CA GLU A 451 -6.80 12.85 12.79
C GLU A 451 -7.42 13.93 13.70
N ARG A 452 -6.62 14.66 14.48
CA ARG A 452 -7.04 15.81 15.30
C ARG A 452 -7.10 17.14 14.54
N GLY A 453 -6.74 17.15 13.25
CA GLY A 453 -6.62 18.38 12.46
C GLY A 453 -5.41 19.26 12.83
N GLU A 454 -4.48 18.76 13.65
CA GLU A 454 -3.26 19.45 14.08
C GLU A 454 -2.14 19.29 13.03
N TYR A 455 -2.39 19.77 11.81
CA TYR A 455 -1.56 19.47 10.64
C TYR A 455 -0.11 19.96 10.73
N ILE A 456 0.19 20.97 11.54
CA ILE A 456 1.56 21.45 11.78
C ILE A 456 2.37 20.39 12.53
N GLU A 457 1.82 19.84 13.62
CA GLU A 457 2.47 18.81 14.42
C GLU A 457 2.53 17.47 13.67
N ALA A 458 1.49 17.15 12.89
CA ALA A 458 1.50 16.02 11.98
C ALA A 458 2.68 16.10 11.00
N ARG A 459 2.84 17.26 10.33
CA ARG A 459 3.91 17.49 9.35
C ARG A 459 5.30 17.39 9.98
N LYS A 460 5.51 17.95 11.18
CA LYS A 460 6.78 17.84 11.91
C LYS A 460 7.19 16.37 12.13
N ASN A 461 6.25 15.55 12.60
CA ASN A 461 6.52 14.14 12.89
C ASN A 461 6.80 13.32 11.62
N PHE A 462 6.02 13.50 10.55
CA PHE A 462 6.31 12.85 9.27
C PHE A 462 7.64 13.32 8.67
N ALA A 463 7.98 14.61 8.81
CA ALA A 463 9.24 15.16 8.30
C ALA A 463 10.45 14.48 8.93
N ILE A 464 10.41 14.23 10.25
CA ILE A 464 11.47 13.50 10.96
C ILE A 464 11.68 12.11 10.35
N VAL A 465 10.62 11.34 10.10
CA VAL A 465 10.72 10.00 9.51
C VAL A 465 11.22 10.06 8.07
N SER A 466 10.60 10.92 7.24
CA SER A 466 10.95 11.08 5.83
C SER A 466 12.37 11.62 5.63
N SER A 467 12.92 12.34 6.62
CA SER A 467 14.29 12.86 6.60
C SER A 467 15.33 11.76 6.42
N GLY A 468 15.07 10.58 7.00
CA GLY A 468 16.01 9.46 7.06
C GLY A 468 17.19 9.64 8.01
N SER A 469 17.21 10.72 8.78
CA SER A 469 18.13 10.90 9.90
C SER A 469 17.97 9.78 10.92
N SER A 470 19.07 9.41 11.58
CA SER A 470 19.02 8.42 12.65
C SER A 470 18.23 8.95 13.85
N LEU A 471 17.31 8.14 14.35
CA LEU A 471 16.57 8.38 15.60
C LEU A 471 17.08 7.51 16.74
N GLU A 472 18.20 6.80 16.54
CA GLU A 472 18.78 5.87 17.51
C GLU A 472 19.62 6.60 18.58
N GLY A 473 19.68 7.93 18.55
CA GLY A 473 20.46 8.74 19.49
C GLY A 473 21.97 8.73 19.19
N PRO A 474 22.75 9.57 19.89
CA PRO A 474 24.18 9.80 19.59
C PRO A 474 25.07 8.59 19.88
N HIS A 475 24.65 7.68 20.78
CA HIS A 475 25.45 6.53 21.20
C HIS A 475 25.21 5.25 20.36
N ASN A 476 24.14 5.19 19.57
CA ASN A 476 23.82 4.06 18.69
C ASN A 476 23.95 4.44 17.20
N ALA A 477 25.05 5.09 16.82
CA ALA A 477 25.32 5.47 15.44
C ALA A 477 25.63 4.23 14.57
N ARG A 478 24.63 3.40 14.28
CA ARG A 478 24.80 2.23 13.42
C ARG A 478 25.14 2.69 12.00
N ARG A 479 26.09 2.01 11.36
CA ARG A 479 26.29 2.14 9.91
C ARG A 479 25.25 1.28 9.19
N GLY A 480 24.14 1.90 8.74
CA GLY A 480 23.18 1.28 7.81
C GLY A 480 21.71 1.45 8.19
N LYS A 481 20.80 1.04 7.28
CA LYS A 481 19.35 1.28 7.42
C LYS A 481 18.67 0.33 8.39
N TYR A 482 17.88 0.82 9.35
CA TYR A 482 17.05 -0.03 10.21
C TYR A 482 15.96 -0.77 9.41
N SER A 483 15.28 -1.74 10.02
CA SER A 483 14.29 -2.54 9.28
C SER A 483 13.12 -1.73 8.79
N LEU A 484 12.76 -1.99 7.53
CA LEU A 484 11.64 -1.35 6.85
C LEU A 484 11.72 0.19 6.83
N GLN A 485 12.92 0.77 6.99
CA GLN A 485 13.15 2.22 6.94
C GLN A 485 12.57 2.86 5.67
N ASN A 486 12.88 2.29 4.51
CA ASN A 486 12.38 2.81 3.24
C ASN A 486 10.83 2.76 3.16
N ALA A 487 10.22 1.73 3.73
CA ALA A 487 8.77 1.55 3.69
C ALA A 487 8.06 2.62 4.52
N ILE A 488 8.55 2.89 5.74
CA ILE A 488 7.96 3.93 6.60
C ILE A 488 8.28 5.35 6.10
N GLN A 489 9.45 5.56 5.48
CA GLN A 489 9.77 6.81 4.79
C GLN A 489 8.82 7.12 3.66
N LEU A 490 8.53 6.13 2.79
CA LEU A 490 7.57 6.27 1.70
C LEU A 490 6.20 6.71 2.24
N ARG A 491 5.71 6.04 3.30
CA ARG A 491 4.44 6.38 3.94
C ARG A 491 4.43 7.77 4.55
N ALA A 492 5.52 8.18 5.20
CA ALA A 492 5.66 9.51 5.78
C ALA A 492 5.65 10.59 4.69
N SER A 493 6.41 10.40 3.60
CA SER A 493 6.43 11.31 2.45
C SER A 493 5.06 11.44 1.79
N ALA A 494 4.35 10.33 1.58
CA ALA A 494 3.00 10.34 1.04
C ALA A 494 2.02 11.10 1.97
N SER A 495 2.14 10.91 3.29
CA SER A 495 1.29 11.63 4.26
C SER A 495 1.56 13.15 4.23
N ILE A 496 2.82 13.58 4.12
CA ILE A 496 3.18 15.01 4.00
C ILE A 496 2.54 15.65 2.76
N ALA A 497 2.52 14.93 1.64
CA ALA A 497 1.98 15.42 0.37
C ALA A 497 0.47 15.66 0.44
N THR A 498 -0.26 14.91 1.27
CA THR A 498 -1.72 15.05 1.42
C THR A 498 -2.14 16.04 2.50
N LEU A 499 -1.23 16.47 3.39
CA LEU A 499 -1.56 17.42 4.44
C LEU A 499 -1.81 18.82 3.87
N PRO A 500 -2.84 19.56 4.37
CA PRO A 500 -3.08 20.94 4.00
C PRO A 500 -1.83 21.81 4.17
N ILE A 501 -1.57 22.67 3.19
CA ILE A 501 -0.47 23.64 3.29
C ILE A 501 -0.82 24.62 4.42
N PRO A 502 0.02 24.79 5.43
CA PRO A 502 -0.22 25.79 6.46
C PRO A 502 -0.35 27.16 5.76
N ARG A 503 -1.46 27.87 5.97
CA ARG A 503 -1.55 29.26 5.51
C ARG A 503 -0.36 30.00 6.11
N SER A 504 0.52 30.52 5.25
CA SER A 504 1.53 31.47 5.73
C SER A 504 0.76 32.61 6.40
N ARG A 505 1.25 33.07 7.55
CA ARG A 505 0.80 34.36 8.11
C ARG A 505 1.25 35.45 7.13
N SER A 506 0.47 35.69 6.08
CA SER A 506 0.67 36.84 5.21
C SER A 506 0.15 38.07 5.93
N ASN A 507 1.10 38.91 6.34
CA ASN A 507 0.99 40.35 6.55
C ASN A 507 -0.09 40.83 7.53
N SER A 508 0.27 40.82 8.82
CA SER A 508 -0.14 41.94 9.67
C SER A 508 0.35 43.24 9.02
N SER A 509 -0.60 44.10 8.68
CA SER A 509 -0.40 45.46 8.24
C SER A 509 0.60 46.20 9.14
N SER A 510 1.83 46.35 8.67
CA SER A 510 2.72 47.43 9.11
C SER A 510 2.76 48.46 8.00
N LEU A 511 2.03 49.55 8.22
CA LEU A 511 2.21 50.85 7.60
C LEU A 511 3.71 51.18 7.45
N VAL A 512 4.16 51.46 6.22
CA VAL A 512 5.14 52.53 5.98
C VAL A 512 4.74 53.26 4.68
N PRO A 513 4.70 54.60 4.66
CA PRO A 513 4.26 55.40 3.53
C PRO A 513 5.40 55.75 2.56
N GLY A 514 5.07 55.79 1.27
CA GLY A 514 5.70 56.71 0.33
C GLY A 514 6.71 56.13 -0.67
N ALA A 515 6.62 56.68 -1.89
CA ALA A 515 7.60 56.67 -2.98
C ALA A 515 7.62 55.34 -3.80
N PHE A 516 7.39 55.27 -5.12
CA PHE A 516 7.59 56.26 -6.19
C PHE A 516 6.57 56.12 -7.34
N LYS A 517 6.34 57.22 -8.07
CA LYS A 517 5.52 57.33 -9.31
C LYS A 517 6.23 56.78 -10.55
N SER A 518 5.39 56.36 -11.50
CA SER A 518 5.60 56.16 -12.95
C SER A 518 6.69 56.99 -13.64
N VAL A 519 7.44 56.33 -14.53
CA VAL A 519 7.42 56.58 -15.99
C VAL A 519 7.42 55.23 -16.68
#